data_AF-A0A0Q8VZJ8-F1
#
_entry.id   AF-A0A0Q8VZJ8-F1
#
_cell.length_a   1.000
_cell.length_b   1.000
_cell.length_c   1.000
_cell.angle_alpha   90.00
_cell.angle_beta   90.00
_cell.angle_gamma   90.00
#
_symmetry.space_group_name_H-M   'P 1'
#
loop_
_entity.id
_entity.type
_entity.pdbx_description
1 polymer ?
#
loop_
_entity_poly.entity_id
_entity_poly.type
_entity_poly.pdbx_seq_one_letter_code
_entity_poly.pdbx_strand_id
1 'polypeptide(L)'
;MDASADHPQIGRITVDRAALSGPGTELAAALGALEFDVSMEGVPSDTPASGWRVLAHPAYAVVLGAPVDDGSRWWRIAQVIPARDGSRTAEMHVHPEPQPLRPSPAERSRGLVLRWPETTRTEPDFDRLALDVVNTGEYRWRPDGDSFTAIGFITRPGGGPGSGSFAFVGGGPPAFALDPGEYARVQVSLNPNQWEGREPGRHEISAVLMDLGLRTVASLEVQLTAELIDQYQPRHDRARPPRPSRSIHTQE
;
A
#
# COMPACT_ATOMS: atom_id res chain seq x y z
N MET A 1 -4.79 7.93 -15.15
CA MET A 1 -3.38 7.72 -14.81
C MET A 1 -3.23 8.25 -13.39
N ASP A 2 -2.85 7.41 -12.44
CA ASP A 2 -2.68 7.84 -11.05
C ASP A 2 -1.36 8.60 -10.97
N ALA A 3 -1.42 9.93 -10.85
CA ALA A 3 -0.23 10.78 -10.85
C ALA A 3 0.78 10.38 -9.75
N SER A 4 0.33 9.69 -8.69
CA SER A 4 1.18 9.20 -7.63
C SER A 4 2.16 8.09 -8.06
N ALA A 5 1.86 7.35 -9.14
CA ALA A 5 2.72 6.27 -9.64
C ALA A 5 4.01 6.78 -10.31
N ASP A 6 4.05 8.05 -10.72
CA ASP A 6 5.22 8.67 -11.36
C ASP A 6 6.18 9.30 -10.36
N HIS A 7 5.79 9.36 -9.08
CA HIS A 7 6.60 9.92 -8.01
C HIS A 7 7.52 8.87 -7.35
N PRO A 8 8.76 9.25 -6.98
CA PRO A 8 9.67 8.36 -6.25
C PRO A 8 9.12 7.99 -4.87
N GLN A 9 9.71 6.96 -4.27
CA GLN A 9 9.30 6.48 -2.95
C GLN A 9 10.48 6.40 -1.98
N ILE A 10 10.24 6.76 -0.72
CA ILE A 10 11.16 6.44 0.39
C ILE A 10 10.45 5.43 1.30
N GLY A 11 11.00 4.22 1.40
CA GLY A 11 10.23 3.09 1.92
C GLY A 11 8.93 2.94 1.13
N ARG A 12 7.77 3.00 1.80
CA ARG A 12 6.43 2.93 1.17
C ARG A 12 5.77 4.29 0.94
N ILE A 13 6.47 5.38 1.22
CA ILE A 13 5.91 6.73 1.17
C ILE A 13 6.17 7.30 -0.22
N THR A 14 5.11 7.70 -0.93
CA THR A 14 5.24 8.46 -2.19
C THR A 14 5.63 9.90 -1.88
N VAL A 15 6.67 10.39 -2.56
CA VAL A 15 7.28 11.69 -2.28
C VAL A 15 7.35 12.54 -3.54
N ASP A 16 7.02 13.82 -3.43
CA ASP A 16 7.24 14.75 -4.54
C ASP A 16 8.74 14.85 -4.86
N ARG A 17 9.10 14.73 -6.14
CA ARG A 17 10.49 14.84 -6.59
C ARG A 17 11.10 16.20 -6.24
N ALA A 18 10.29 17.27 -6.22
CA ALA A 18 10.75 18.59 -5.80
C ALA A 18 11.15 18.62 -4.32
N ALA A 19 10.46 17.87 -3.45
CA ALA A 19 10.77 17.79 -2.02
C ALA A 19 12.12 17.11 -1.73
N LEU A 20 12.65 16.32 -2.67
CA LEU A 20 13.95 15.66 -2.55
C LEU A 20 15.13 16.60 -2.86
N SER A 21 14.87 17.80 -3.37
CA SER A 21 15.90 18.75 -3.77
C SER A 21 16.25 19.76 -2.66
N GLY A 22 17.44 20.35 -2.75
CA GLY A 22 17.89 21.43 -1.86
C GLY A 22 18.51 20.96 -0.54
N PRO A 23 18.99 21.89 0.29
CA PRO A 23 19.73 21.56 1.51
C PRO A 23 18.82 21.09 2.65
N GLY A 24 17.54 21.49 2.69
CA GLY A 24 16.66 21.27 3.84
C GLY A 24 16.99 22.19 5.01
N THR A 25 16.44 21.91 6.20
CA THR A 25 16.63 22.71 7.42
C THR A 25 17.01 21.83 8.61
N GLU A 26 17.30 22.45 9.76
CA GLU A 26 17.34 21.73 11.04
C GLU A 26 15.97 21.12 11.37
N LEU A 27 15.95 19.98 12.07
CA LEU A 27 14.70 19.30 12.47
C LEU A 27 13.78 20.22 13.28
N ALA A 28 14.34 20.91 14.29
CA ALA A 28 13.57 21.83 15.12
C ALA A 28 12.96 22.99 14.31
N ALA A 29 13.68 23.48 13.29
CA ALA A 29 13.17 24.52 12.40
C ALA A 29 12.03 23.99 11.49
N ALA A 30 12.15 22.76 11.00
CA ALA A 30 11.09 22.12 10.20
C ALA A 30 9.81 21.91 11.03
N LEU A 31 9.95 21.46 12.29
CA LEU A 31 8.82 21.31 13.22
C LEU A 31 8.19 22.66 13.57
N GLY A 32 9.01 23.68 13.83
CA GLY A 32 8.54 25.03 14.12
C GLY A 32 7.77 25.67 12.95
N ALA A 33 8.19 25.42 11.71
CA ALA A 33 7.48 25.88 10.51
C ALA A 33 6.11 25.21 10.33
N LEU A 34 5.90 24.03 10.91
CA LEU A 34 4.62 23.33 10.96
C LEU A 34 3.76 23.73 12.16
N GLU A 35 4.24 24.65 13.00
CA GLU A 35 3.61 25.09 14.26
C GLU A 35 3.31 23.96 15.25
N PHE A 36 4.11 22.88 15.24
CA PHE A 36 3.98 21.78 16.20
C PHE A 36 4.94 21.90 17.38
N ASP A 37 4.39 21.68 18.57
CA ASP A 37 5.15 21.48 19.80
C ASP A 37 5.39 19.97 19.98
N VAL A 38 6.62 19.53 19.72
CA VAL A 38 7.02 18.12 19.72
C VAL A 38 8.15 17.88 20.72
N SER A 39 8.03 16.82 21.53
CA SER A 39 9.13 16.36 22.38
C SER A 39 10.21 15.67 21.54
N MET A 40 11.47 16.03 21.78
CA MET A 40 12.64 15.38 21.18
C MET A 40 13.10 14.15 21.97
N GLU A 41 12.40 13.81 23.05
CA GLU A 41 12.70 12.63 23.86
C GLU A 41 12.48 11.34 23.05
N GLY A 42 13.43 10.41 23.09
CA GLY A 42 13.38 9.15 22.35
C GLY A 42 13.79 9.22 20.88
N VAL A 43 14.19 10.40 20.38
CA VAL A 43 14.78 10.53 19.04
C VAL A 43 16.15 9.82 19.01
N PRO A 44 16.40 8.89 18.06
CA PRO A 44 17.68 8.21 17.95
C PRO A 44 18.85 9.18 17.82
N SER A 45 19.98 8.89 18.48
CA SER A 45 21.16 9.77 18.48
C SER A 45 21.86 9.87 17.13
N ASP A 46 21.60 8.94 16.21
CA ASP A 46 22.08 8.93 14.83
C ASP A 46 21.13 9.67 13.86
N THR A 47 20.15 10.41 14.40
CA THR A 47 19.25 11.27 13.64
C THR A 47 20.02 12.47 13.08
N PRO A 48 19.95 12.76 11.76
CA PRO A 48 20.63 13.92 11.18
C PRO A 48 20.21 15.22 11.87
N ALA A 49 21.17 16.11 12.16
CA ALA A 49 20.87 17.43 12.71
C ALA A 49 20.13 18.31 11.67
N SER A 50 20.64 18.29 10.44
CA SER A 50 20.18 19.12 9.33
C SER A 50 19.65 18.30 8.16
N GLY A 51 19.04 18.99 7.20
CA GLY A 51 18.49 18.37 6.01
C GLY A 51 17.05 17.87 6.14
N TRP A 52 16.32 18.32 7.14
CA TRP A 52 14.91 17.98 7.29
C TRP A 52 14.03 18.80 6.35
N ARG A 53 13.03 18.14 5.79
CA ARG A 53 12.02 18.73 4.91
C ARG A 53 10.74 17.90 4.94
N VAL A 54 9.63 18.52 4.55
CA VAL A 54 8.36 17.83 4.40
C VAL A 54 8.37 17.00 3.12
N LEU A 55 8.10 15.71 3.25
CA LEU A 55 8.07 14.75 2.14
C LEU A 55 6.65 14.44 1.69
N ALA A 56 5.69 14.38 2.61
CA ALA A 56 4.29 14.07 2.32
C ALA A 56 3.34 14.56 3.42
N HIS A 57 2.07 14.75 3.06
CA HIS A 57 0.96 15.09 3.98
C HIS A 57 -0.15 14.03 3.88
N PRO A 58 0.03 12.83 4.46
CA PRO A 58 -1.08 11.90 4.61
C PRO A 58 -2.19 12.50 5.49
N ALA A 59 -3.41 11.98 5.37
CA ALA A 59 -4.60 12.59 5.99
C ALA A 59 -4.54 12.80 7.51
N TYR A 60 -3.67 12.07 8.22
CA TYR A 60 -3.57 12.08 9.68
C TYR A 60 -2.16 12.38 10.21
N ALA A 61 -1.20 12.72 9.35
CA ALA A 61 0.18 12.97 9.77
C ALA A 61 0.91 13.88 8.77
N VAL A 62 2.06 14.40 9.19
CA VAL A 62 3.07 15.00 8.30
C VAL A 62 4.29 14.08 8.29
N VAL A 63 4.80 13.77 7.10
CA VAL A 63 6.03 13.00 6.96
C VAL A 63 7.17 13.96 6.70
N LEU A 64 8.17 13.92 7.58
CA LEU A 64 9.44 14.61 7.42
C LEU A 64 10.53 13.60 7.05
N GLY A 65 11.57 14.08 6.37
CA GLY A 65 12.79 13.30 6.23
C GLY A 65 14.03 14.09 5.89
N ALA A 66 15.18 13.45 6.13
CA ALA A 66 16.50 13.99 5.86
C ALA A 66 17.43 12.92 5.27
N PRO A 67 18.30 13.26 4.31
CA PRO A 67 19.28 12.33 3.78
C PRO A 67 20.31 11.97 4.86
N VAL A 68 20.77 10.72 4.88
CA VAL A 68 21.82 10.25 5.80
C VAL A 68 23.17 10.03 5.11
N ASP A 69 23.21 10.15 3.78
CA ASP A 69 24.41 10.04 2.95
C ASP A 69 24.49 11.19 1.93
N ASP A 70 25.70 11.53 1.50
CA ASP A 70 25.97 12.61 0.53
C ASP A 70 25.25 12.39 -0.82
N GLY A 71 24.99 11.12 -1.16
CA GLY A 71 24.27 10.73 -2.37
C GLY A 71 22.75 10.81 -2.26
N SER A 72 22.19 11.16 -1.09
CA SER A 72 20.75 11.15 -0.81
C SER A 72 20.06 9.83 -1.19
N ARG A 73 20.77 8.70 -1.06
CA ARG A 73 20.22 7.37 -1.36
C ARG A 73 19.47 6.78 -0.19
N TRP A 74 19.82 7.19 1.02
CA TRP A 74 19.21 6.74 2.26
C TRP A 74 18.68 7.94 3.04
N TRP A 75 17.53 7.75 3.67
CA TRP A 75 16.79 8.84 4.31
C TRP A 75 16.31 8.42 5.69
N ARG A 76 16.53 9.27 6.68
CA ARG A 76 15.84 9.18 7.97
C ARG A 76 14.43 9.74 7.79
N ILE A 77 13.43 9.01 8.27
CA ILE A 77 12.01 9.38 8.17
C ILE A 77 11.43 9.59 9.55
N ALA A 78 10.64 10.66 9.71
CA ALA A 78 9.82 10.91 10.88
C ALA A 78 8.37 11.13 10.48
N GLN A 79 7.44 10.56 11.26
CA GLN A 79 6.02 10.83 11.16
C GLN A 79 5.62 11.71 12.33
N VAL A 80 5.02 12.86 12.04
CA VAL A 80 4.49 13.79 13.04
C VAL A 80 2.97 13.67 13.01
N ILE A 81 2.39 13.23 14.11
CA ILE A 81 0.96 12.97 14.27
C ILE A 81 0.37 14.05 15.19
N PRO A 82 -0.42 15.00 14.65
CA PRO A 82 -1.03 16.05 15.47
C PRO A 82 -2.03 15.47 16.47
N ALA A 83 -2.13 16.09 17.64
CA ALA A 83 -3.17 15.77 18.60
C ALA A 83 -4.57 16.03 18.02
N ARG A 84 -5.51 15.12 18.31
CA ARG A 84 -6.88 15.20 17.79
C ARG A 84 -7.73 16.29 18.44
N ASP A 85 -7.24 16.89 19.52
CA ASP A 85 -7.91 17.93 20.30
C ASP A 85 -7.71 19.34 19.72
N GLY A 86 -6.97 19.45 18.61
CA GLY A 86 -6.68 20.74 17.98
C GLY A 86 -5.62 21.57 18.70
N SER A 87 -4.94 21.01 19.70
CA SER A 87 -3.74 21.62 20.28
C SER A 87 -2.57 21.59 19.31
N ARG A 88 -1.54 22.39 19.58
CA ARG A 88 -0.27 22.39 18.84
C ARG A 88 0.61 21.18 19.14
N THR A 89 0.23 20.36 20.11
CA THR A 89 0.99 19.18 20.49
C THR A 89 0.95 18.15 19.37
N ALA A 90 2.10 17.58 19.03
CA ALA A 90 2.16 16.44 18.13
C ALA A 90 3.12 15.37 18.66
N GLU A 91 2.81 14.11 18.38
CA GLU A 91 3.70 12.99 18.64
C GLU A 91 4.59 12.78 17.42
N MET A 92 5.89 12.57 17.63
CA MET A 92 6.82 12.28 16.55
C MET A 92 7.39 10.87 16.68
N HIS A 93 7.21 10.09 15.63
CA HIS A 93 7.75 8.75 15.49
C HIS A 93 8.86 8.76 14.45
N VAL A 94 10.10 8.59 14.88
CA VAL A 94 11.24 8.43 13.97
C VAL A 94 11.39 6.95 13.62
N HIS A 95 11.45 6.65 12.33
CA HIS A 95 11.67 5.28 11.89
C HIS A 95 13.05 4.80 12.37
N PRO A 96 13.14 3.60 12.99
CA PRO A 96 14.37 3.14 13.65
C PRO A 96 15.53 2.97 12.68
N GLU A 97 15.25 2.65 11.41
CA GLU A 97 16.27 2.46 10.37
C GLU A 97 16.12 3.46 9.23
N PRO A 98 17.23 3.95 8.62
CA PRO A 98 17.18 4.70 7.38
C PRO A 98 16.46 3.91 6.28
N GLN A 99 15.71 4.62 5.45
CA GLN A 99 14.92 4.06 4.36
C GLN A 99 15.55 4.40 3.01
N PRO A 100 15.60 3.46 2.05
CA PRO A 100 16.15 3.74 0.74
C PRO A 100 15.20 4.63 -0.07
N LEU A 101 15.78 5.58 -0.80
CA LEU A 101 15.11 6.25 -1.90
C LEU A 101 15.05 5.30 -3.10
N ARG A 102 13.85 5.07 -3.60
CA ARG A 102 13.56 4.18 -4.73
C ARG A 102 12.97 4.97 -5.90
N PRO A 103 13.20 4.52 -7.15
CA PRO A 103 12.51 5.05 -8.33
C PRO A 103 10.98 4.98 -8.20
N SER A 104 10.24 5.63 -9.09
CA SER A 104 8.78 5.59 -9.03
C SER A 104 8.22 4.19 -9.34
N PRO A 105 7.02 3.82 -8.83
CA PRO A 105 6.37 2.58 -9.22
C PRO A 105 6.25 2.39 -10.74
N ALA A 106 6.00 3.46 -11.49
CA ALA A 106 5.96 3.43 -12.96
C ALA A 106 7.34 3.12 -13.58
N GLU A 107 8.42 3.66 -13.03
CA GLU A 107 9.78 3.35 -13.46
C GLU A 107 10.16 1.90 -13.11
N ARG A 108 9.82 1.45 -11.90
CA ARG A 108 10.13 0.09 -11.42
C ARG A 108 9.31 -0.98 -12.12
N SER A 109 8.08 -0.69 -12.53
CA SER A 109 7.22 -1.65 -13.25
C SER A 109 7.48 -1.70 -14.76
N ARG A 110 8.40 -0.89 -15.28
CA ARG A 110 8.67 -0.79 -16.72
C ARG A 110 9.01 -2.16 -17.31
N GLY A 111 8.31 -2.51 -18.40
CA GLY A 111 8.46 -3.79 -19.09
C GLY A 111 7.58 -4.91 -18.53
N LEU A 112 6.98 -4.74 -17.34
CA LEU A 112 6.05 -5.72 -16.79
C LEU A 112 4.62 -5.49 -17.29
N VAL A 113 3.89 -6.59 -17.46
CA VAL A 113 2.46 -6.59 -17.77
C VAL A 113 1.75 -7.63 -16.91
N LEU A 114 0.58 -7.29 -16.36
CA LEU A 114 -0.29 -8.25 -15.70
C LEU A 114 -1.27 -8.85 -16.71
N ARG A 115 -1.35 -10.18 -16.76
CA ARG A 115 -2.24 -10.92 -17.66
C ARG A 115 -3.01 -11.98 -16.90
N TRP A 116 -4.28 -12.16 -17.24
CA TRP A 116 -5.06 -13.31 -16.79
C TRP A 116 -4.67 -14.54 -17.59
N PRO A 117 -4.20 -15.63 -16.95
CA PRO A 117 -3.94 -16.91 -17.61
C PRO A 117 -5.17 -17.39 -18.37
N GLU A 118 -4.98 -18.16 -19.46
CA GLU A 118 -6.10 -18.76 -20.20
C GLU A 118 -7.01 -19.57 -19.28
N THR A 119 -6.44 -20.42 -18.41
CA THR A 119 -7.20 -21.22 -17.45
C THR A 119 -8.08 -20.36 -16.54
N THR A 120 -7.56 -19.22 -16.06
CA THR A 120 -8.32 -18.29 -15.24
C THR A 120 -9.40 -17.56 -16.04
N ARG A 121 -9.18 -17.31 -17.32
CA ARG A 121 -10.17 -16.70 -18.23
C ARG A 121 -11.32 -17.64 -18.56
N THR A 122 -11.05 -18.93 -18.74
CA THR A 122 -12.07 -19.92 -19.12
C THR A 122 -12.83 -20.46 -17.91
N GLU A 123 -12.15 -20.66 -16.79
CA GLU A 123 -12.70 -21.29 -15.59
C GLU A 123 -12.13 -20.62 -14.33
N PRO A 124 -12.65 -19.44 -13.95
CA PRO A 124 -12.15 -18.70 -12.81
C PRO A 124 -12.47 -19.42 -11.49
N ASP A 125 -11.43 -19.87 -10.81
CA ASP A 125 -11.48 -20.31 -9.41
C ASP A 125 -11.28 -19.07 -8.51
N PHE A 126 -12.31 -18.66 -7.78
CA PHE A 126 -12.27 -17.48 -6.91
C PHE A 126 -11.47 -17.70 -5.61
N ASP A 127 -11.29 -18.96 -5.18
CA ASP A 127 -10.42 -19.31 -4.04
C ASP A 127 -8.94 -19.30 -4.44
N ARG A 128 -8.66 -19.56 -5.72
CA ARG A 128 -7.29 -19.68 -6.27
C ARG A 128 -7.04 -18.77 -7.46
N LEU A 129 -7.71 -17.62 -7.49
CA LEU A 129 -7.62 -16.69 -8.59
C LEU A 129 -6.15 -16.28 -8.78
N ALA A 130 -5.64 -16.34 -10.00
CA ALA A 130 -4.23 -16.11 -10.28
C ALA A 130 -4.04 -15.19 -11.48
N LEU A 131 -2.96 -14.41 -11.45
CA LEU A 131 -2.51 -13.60 -12.58
C LEU A 131 -1.05 -13.93 -12.90
N ASP A 132 -0.67 -13.75 -14.16
CA ASP A 132 0.73 -13.81 -14.60
C ASP A 132 1.32 -12.40 -14.62
N VAL A 133 2.41 -12.19 -13.88
CA VAL A 133 3.31 -11.03 -13.98
C VAL A 133 4.35 -11.37 -15.04
N VAL A 134 4.23 -10.79 -16.22
CA VAL A 134 5.07 -11.14 -17.38
C VAL A 134 6.07 -10.02 -17.65
N ASN A 135 7.35 -10.36 -17.79
CA ASN A 135 8.32 -9.41 -18.33
C ASN A 135 8.25 -9.40 -19.86
N THR A 136 7.67 -8.34 -20.41
CA THR A 136 7.56 -8.08 -21.85
C THR A 136 8.63 -7.12 -22.36
N GLY A 137 9.50 -6.62 -21.48
CA GLY A 137 10.61 -5.75 -21.83
C GLY A 137 11.79 -6.52 -22.44
N GLU A 138 12.74 -5.77 -23.01
CA GLU A 138 13.94 -6.32 -23.65
C GLU A 138 15.03 -6.72 -22.65
N TYR A 139 14.91 -6.29 -21.39
CA TYR A 139 15.91 -6.49 -20.34
C TYR A 139 15.34 -7.28 -19.17
N ARG A 140 16.23 -7.96 -18.44
CA ARG A 140 15.87 -8.62 -17.17
C ARG A 140 15.30 -7.60 -16.21
N TRP A 141 14.07 -7.84 -15.76
CA TRP A 141 13.44 -7.07 -14.71
C TRP A 141 14.01 -7.51 -13.35
N ARG A 142 14.32 -6.53 -12.49
CA ARG A 142 14.85 -6.77 -11.14
C ARG A 142 13.99 -6.04 -10.10
N PRO A 143 13.53 -6.73 -9.04
CA PRO A 143 12.79 -6.08 -7.96
C PRO A 143 13.72 -5.19 -7.13
N ASP A 144 13.17 -4.10 -6.59
CA ASP A 144 13.85 -3.17 -5.69
C ASP A 144 13.11 -3.11 -4.33
N GLY A 145 13.14 -4.25 -3.64
CA GLY A 145 12.35 -4.46 -2.41
C GLY A 145 10.85 -4.58 -2.66
N ASP A 146 10.44 -4.87 -3.90
CA ASP A 146 9.05 -5.09 -4.28
C ASP A 146 8.58 -6.51 -3.92
N SER A 147 7.27 -6.64 -3.65
CA SER A 147 6.58 -7.91 -3.49
C SER A 147 5.63 -8.18 -4.65
N PHE A 148 5.33 -9.45 -4.88
CA PHE A 148 4.29 -9.86 -5.81
C PHE A 148 2.91 -9.99 -5.13
N THR A 149 2.52 -8.95 -4.41
CA THR A 149 1.20 -8.86 -3.75
C THR A 149 0.14 -8.35 -4.73
N ALA A 150 -0.75 -9.22 -5.19
CA ALA A 150 -1.82 -8.88 -6.12
C ALA A 150 -3.19 -8.81 -5.43
N ILE A 151 -3.93 -7.73 -5.69
CA ILE A 151 -5.29 -7.52 -5.17
C ILE A 151 -6.27 -7.37 -6.33
N GLY A 152 -7.39 -8.09 -6.26
CA GLY A 152 -8.45 -8.03 -7.25
C GLY A 152 -9.64 -7.18 -6.80
N PHE A 153 -10.30 -6.55 -7.78
CA PHE A 153 -11.44 -5.66 -7.59
C PHE A 153 -12.60 -6.12 -8.46
N ILE A 154 -13.74 -6.42 -7.85
CA ILE A 154 -14.96 -6.79 -8.55
C ILE A 154 -15.75 -5.52 -8.91
N THR A 155 -16.03 -5.31 -10.18
CA THR A 155 -16.79 -4.16 -10.70
C THR A 155 -17.92 -4.62 -11.60
N ARG A 156 -18.91 -3.73 -11.82
CA ARG A 156 -19.89 -3.92 -12.90
C ARG A 156 -19.20 -3.76 -14.26
N PRO A 157 -19.75 -4.33 -15.35
CA PRO A 157 -19.17 -4.19 -16.68
C PRO A 157 -19.03 -2.73 -17.09
N GLY A 158 -17.88 -2.36 -17.65
CA GLY A 158 -17.55 -0.97 -17.97
C GLY A 158 -17.44 -0.02 -16.75
N GLY A 159 -17.49 -0.56 -15.53
CA GLY A 159 -17.19 0.18 -14.32
C GLY A 159 -15.73 0.63 -14.32
N GLY A 160 -15.48 1.86 -13.87
CA GLY A 160 -14.11 2.35 -13.68
C GLY A 160 -13.31 1.44 -12.74
N PRO A 161 -11.97 1.50 -12.76
CA PRO A 161 -11.12 0.69 -11.91
C PRO A 161 -11.55 0.89 -10.44
N GLY A 162 -11.99 -0.19 -9.80
CA GLY A 162 -12.54 -0.13 -8.45
C GLY A 162 -11.57 0.55 -7.49
N SER A 163 -12.04 1.56 -6.75
CA SER A 163 -11.32 2.17 -5.65
C SER A 163 -11.81 1.55 -4.34
N GLY A 164 -11.19 0.46 -3.92
CA GLY A 164 -11.40 -0.11 -2.58
C GLY A 164 -10.30 0.33 -1.62
N SER A 165 -10.67 0.60 -0.37
CA SER A 165 -9.70 0.70 0.72
C SER A 165 -9.30 -0.71 1.15
N PHE A 166 -8.00 -1.01 1.08
CA PHE A 166 -7.45 -2.27 1.56
C PHE A 166 -6.50 -1.97 2.72
N ALA A 167 -6.82 -2.49 3.90
CA ALA A 167 -5.87 -2.58 4.99
C ALA A 167 -5.16 -3.92 4.86
N PHE A 168 -3.94 -3.92 4.33
CA PHE A 168 -3.12 -5.11 4.22
C PHE A 168 -2.16 -5.19 5.41
N VAL A 169 -2.30 -6.26 6.19
CA VAL A 169 -1.42 -6.56 7.34
C VAL A 169 -0.54 -7.75 6.95
N GLY A 170 0.58 -7.48 6.28
CA GLY A 170 1.66 -8.46 6.09
C GLY A 170 2.07 -8.66 4.63
N GLY A 171 3.29 -8.27 4.26
CA GLY A 171 3.82 -8.34 2.88
C GLY A 171 3.59 -9.70 2.20
N GLY A 172 3.16 -9.68 0.94
CA GLY A 172 3.15 -10.89 0.10
C GLY A 172 4.57 -11.39 -0.19
N PRO A 173 4.71 -12.53 -0.90
CA PRO A 173 6.02 -13.09 -1.20
C PRO A 173 6.90 -12.07 -1.92
N PRO A 174 8.20 -11.98 -1.56
CA PRO A 174 9.12 -11.08 -2.22
C PRO A 174 9.15 -11.39 -3.72
N ALA A 175 9.17 -10.33 -4.53
CA ALA A 175 9.33 -10.49 -5.97
C ALA A 175 10.73 -11.04 -6.28
N PHE A 176 10.86 -11.70 -7.42
CA PHE A 176 12.12 -12.19 -7.95
C PHE A 176 12.31 -11.71 -9.38
N ALA A 177 13.56 -11.71 -9.83
CA ALA A 177 13.90 -11.21 -11.15
C ALA A 177 13.29 -12.09 -12.25
N LEU A 178 12.83 -11.46 -13.34
CA LEU A 178 12.25 -12.11 -14.51
C LEU A 178 13.05 -11.73 -15.75
N ASP A 179 13.58 -12.72 -16.47
CA ASP A 179 14.21 -12.50 -17.77
C ASP A 179 13.13 -12.16 -18.84
N PRO A 180 13.50 -11.59 -19.99
CA PRO A 180 12.56 -11.28 -21.06
C PRO A 180 11.72 -12.50 -21.47
N GLY A 181 10.40 -12.34 -21.47
CA GLY A 181 9.44 -13.41 -21.78
C GLY A 181 9.09 -14.33 -20.59
N GLU A 182 9.82 -14.26 -19.48
CA GLU A 182 9.47 -15.01 -18.27
C GLU A 182 8.25 -14.41 -17.58
N TYR A 183 7.57 -15.26 -16.81
CA TYR A 183 6.46 -14.83 -15.98
C TYR A 183 6.50 -15.48 -14.60
N ALA A 184 5.96 -14.77 -13.62
CA ALA A 184 5.60 -15.31 -12.33
C ALA A 184 4.07 -15.41 -12.24
N ARG A 185 3.55 -16.58 -11.84
CA ARG A 185 2.13 -16.71 -11.51
C ARG A 185 1.91 -16.40 -10.04
N VAL A 186 1.02 -15.47 -9.76
CA VAL A 186 0.79 -14.93 -8.42
C VAL A 186 -0.70 -14.99 -8.08
N GLN A 187 -1.03 -15.34 -6.84
CA GLN A 187 -2.41 -15.42 -6.39
C GLN A 187 -2.97 -14.00 -6.19
N VAL A 188 -4.21 -13.80 -6.62
CA VAL A 188 -4.96 -12.56 -6.48
C VAL A 188 -5.88 -12.68 -5.27
N SER A 189 -5.70 -11.78 -4.32
CA SER A 189 -6.57 -11.70 -3.15
C SER A 189 -7.79 -10.84 -3.46
N LEU A 190 -8.99 -11.39 -3.24
CA LEU A 190 -10.25 -10.64 -3.26
C LEU A 190 -10.67 -10.33 -1.82
N ASN A 191 -10.86 -9.05 -1.51
CA ASN A 191 -11.42 -8.67 -0.21
C ASN A 191 -12.88 -9.20 -0.07
N PRO A 192 -13.21 -9.96 1.00
CA PRO A 192 -14.55 -10.48 1.23
C PRO A 192 -15.66 -9.42 1.19
N ASN A 193 -15.39 -8.19 1.62
CA ASN A 193 -16.38 -7.11 1.63
C ASN A 193 -16.82 -6.69 0.22
N GLN A 194 -16.07 -7.08 -0.83
CA GLN A 194 -16.45 -6.80 -2.21
C GLN A 194 -17.66 -7.61 -2.70
N TRP A 195 -18.00 -8.68 -1.99
CA TRP A 195 -19.18 -9.50 -2.27
C TRP A 195 -20.46 -8.92 -1.68
N GLU A 196 -20.34 -8.01 -0.70
CA GLU A 196 -21.48 -7.35 -0.08
C GLU A 196 -22.24 -6.50 -1.10
N GLY A 197 -23.57 -6.70 -1.19
CA GLY A 197 -24.44 -5.96 -2.10
C GLY A 197 -24.24 -6.27 -3.58
N ARG A 198 -23.54 -7.37 -3.93
CA ARG A 198 -23.48 -7.86 -5.31
C ARG A 198 -24.75 -8.59 -5.70
N GLU A 199 -25.11 -8.45 -6.96
CA GLU A 199 -26.27 -9.11 -7.58
C GLU A 199 -25.77 -10.14 -8.59
N PRO A 200 -26.52 -11.23 -8.84
CA PRO A 200 -26.19 -12.15 -9.93
C PRO A 200 -26.14 -11.44 -11.27
N GLY A 201 -25.15 -11.76 -12.10
CA GLY A 201 -24.96 -11.08 -13.39
C GLY A 201 -23.51 -11.02 -13.85
N ARG A 202 -23.31 -10.43 -15.03
CA ARG A 202 -21.98 -10.17 -15.59
C ARG A 202 -21.26 -9.13 -14.74
N HIS A 203 -20.02 -9.42 -14.41
CA HIS A 203 -19.09 -8.58 -13.67
C HIS A 203 -17.72 -8.61 -14.32
N GLU A 204 -16.86 -7.70 -13.88
CA GLU A 204 -15.46 -7.62 -14.28
C GLU A 204 -14.57 -7.69 -13.05
N ILE A 205 -13.41 -8.33 -13.19
CA ILE A 205 -12.37 -8.34 -12.17
C ILE A 205 -11.12 -7.66 -12.75
N SER A 206 -10.72 -6.56 -12.14
CA SER A 206 -9.40 -5.96 -12.39
C SER A 206 -8.46 -6.33 -11.25
N ALA A 207 -7.16 -6.36 -11.50
CA ALA A 207 -6.18 -6.56 -10.43
C ALA A 207 -5.08 -5.50 -10.45
N VAL A 208 -4.51 -5.24 -9.27
CA VAL A 208 -3.35 -4.37 -9.08
C VAL A 208 -2.25 -5.12 -8.34
N LEU A 209 -1.01 -4.91 -8.77
CA LEU A 209 0.20 -5.33 -8.06
C LEU A 209 0.62 -4.16 -7.16
N MET A 210 0.47 -4.33 -5.85
CA MET A 210 0.42 -3.20 -4.91
C MET A 210 1.69 -2.35 -4.89
N ASP A 211 2.86 -2.97 -4.72
CA ASP A 211 4.13 -2.23 -4.60
C ASP A 211 4.53 -1.52 -5.89
N LEU A 212 4.09 -2.05 -7.04
CA LEU A 212 4.42 -1.54 -8.37
C LEU A 212 3.32 -0.64 -8.96
N GLY A 213 2.15 -0.55 -8.32
CA GLY A 213 0.99 0.17 -8.85
C GLY A 213 0.49 -0.33 -10.21
N LEU A 214 0.97 -1.49 -10.67
CA LEU A 214 0.71 -2.03 -11.99
C LEU A 214 -0.66 -2.67 -12.04
N ARG A 215 -1.46 -2.39 -13.07
CA ARG A 215 -2.83 -2.90 -13.21
C ARG A 215 -2.97 -3.85 -14.39
N THR A 216 -3.95 -4.74 -14.32
CA THR A 216 -4.37 -5.58 -15.45
C THR A 216 -4.79 -4.72 -16.63
N VAL A 217 -4.25 -5.01 -17.82
CA VAL A 217 -4.59 -4.30 -19.06
C VAL A 217 -6.04 -4.57 -19.48
N ALA A 218 -6.49 -5.81 -19.31
CA ALA A 218 -7.87 -6.21 -19.56
C ALA A 218 -8.48 -6.80 -18.27
N SER A 219 -9.70 -6.39 -17.96
CA SER A 219 -10.50 -7.02 -16.90
C SER A 219 -10.79 -8.48 -17.26
N LEU A 220 -10.89 -9.33 -16.25
CA LEU A 220 -11.43 -10.67 -16.37
C LEU A 220 -12.96 -10.57 -16.30
N GLU A 221 -13.64 -10.93 -17.38
CA GLU A 221 -15.10 -11.02 -17.37
C GLU A 221 -15.55 -12.28 -16.61
N VAL A 222 -16.49 -12.12 -15.69
CA VAL A 222 -17.04 -13.23 -14.90
C VAL A 222 -18.56 -13.15 -14.82
N GLN A 223 -19.19 -14.31 -14.72
CA GLN A 223 -20.62 -14.41 -14.44
C GLN A 223 -20.79 -14.80 -12.97
N LEU A 224 -21.31 -13.89 -12.16
CA LEU A 224 -21.63 -14.19 -10.76
C LEU A 224 -23.03 -14.79 -10.69
N THR A 225 -23.16 -15.94 -10.02
CA THR A 225 -24.46 -16.55 -9.71
C THR A 225 -24.86 -16.20 -8.27
N ALA A 226 -26.12 -16.44 -7.90
CA ALA A 226 -26.59 -16.24 -6.53
C ALA A 226 -25.83 -17.16 -5.55
N GLU A 227 -25.60 -18.41 -5.95
CA GLU A 227 -24.90 -19.40 -5.14
C GLU A 227 -23.45 -18.99 -4.87
N LEU A 228 -22.78 -18.43 -5.89
CA LEU A 228 -21.41 -17.94 -5.75
C LEU A 228 -21.36 -16.74 -4.80
N ILE A 229 -22.29 -15.79 -4.94
CA ILE A 229 -22.35 -14.62 -4.05
C ILE A 229 -22.59 -15.09 -2.61
N ASP A 230 -23.55 -15.99 -2.38
CA ASP A 230 -23.86 -16.54 -1.06
C ASP A 230 -22.68 -17.31 -0.44
N GLN A 231 -21.87 -17.98 -1.26
CA GLN A 231 -20.67 -18.70 -0.81
C GLN A 231 -19.61 -17.74 -0.23
N TYR A 232 -19.39 -16.60 -0.89
CA TYR A 232 -18.30 -15.68 -0.57
C TYR A 232 -18.74 -14.43 0.20
N GLN A 233 -20.04 -14.22 0.41
CA GLN A 233 -20.54 -13.13 1.22
C GLN A 233 -20.00 -13.26 2.65
N PRO A 234 -19.50 -12.17 3.26
CA PRO A 234 -19.10 -12.19 4.66
C PRO A 234 -20.28 -12.67 5.50
N ARG A 235 -20.14 -13.85 6.11
CA ARG A 235 -21.11 -14.29 7.12
C ARG A 235 -20.92 -13.40 8.33
N HIS A 236 -21.82 -12.43 8.50
CA HIS A 236 -21.99 -11.74 9.76
C HIS A 236 -22.56 -12.73 10.77
N ASP A 237 -21.75 -13.68 11.24
CA ASP A 237 -22.13 -14.55 12.34
C ASP A 237 -22.24 -13.70 13.62
N ARG A 238 -23.49 -13.32 13.87
CA ARG A 238 -24.21 -13.19 15.15
C ARG A 238 -23.46 -12.57 16.33
N ALA A 239 -24.03 -11.44 16.77
CA ALA A 239 -24.19 -11.01 18.16
C ALA A 239 -23.17 -11.57 19.15
N ARG A 240 -22.20 -10.73 19.49
CA ARG A 240 -21.38 -10.87 20.71
C ARG A 240 -22.30 -11.28 21.88
N PRO A 241 -22.11 -12.45 22.51
CA PRO A 241 -22.90 -12.79 23.68
C PRO A 241 -22.70 -11.70 24.74
N PRO A 242 -23.75 -11.26 25.45
CA PRO A 242 -23.62 -10.27 26.50
C PRO A 242 -22.58 -10.76 27.51
N ARG A 243 -21.61 -9.91 27.83
CA ARG A 243 -20.60 -10.20 28.86
C ARG A 243 -21.34 -10.56 30.15
N PRO A 244 -21.01 -11.69 30.83
CA PRO A 244 -21.59 -11.96 32.13
C PRO A 244 -21.17 -10.84 33.09
N SER A 245 -22.17 -10.18 33.68
CA SER A 245 -22.02 -9.22 34.76
C SER A 245 -21.23 -9.89 35.87
N ARG A 246 -20.02 -9.40 36.15
CA ARG A 246 -19.22 -9.88 37.27
C ARG A 246 -19.87 -9.34 38.54
N SER A 247 -20.76 -10.12 39.14
CA SER A 247 -21.28 -9.87 40.48
C SER A 247 -20.10 -9.88 41.44
N ILE A 248 -19.78 -8.72 42.00
CA ILE A 248 -18.80 -8.58 43.08
C ILE A 248 -19.44 -9.22 44.31
N HIS A 249 -19.02 -10.43 44.66
CA HIS A 249 -19.23 -10.96 46.00
C HIS A 249 -18.12 -10.39 46.88
N THR A 250 -18.48 -9.34 47.61
CA THR A 250 -17.77 -8.97 48.84
C THR A 250 -18.05 -10.07 49.84
N GLN A 251 -17.03 -10.80 50.26
CA GLN A 251 -17.08 -11.55 51.51
C GLN A 251 -16.22 -10.81 52.54
N GLU A 252 -16.85 -10.59 53.69
CA GLU A 252 -16.29 -10.11 54.96
C GLU A 252 -15.26 -11.07 55.55
#